data_AF-A7TM97-F1
#
_entry.id   AF-A7TM97-F1
#
_cell.length_a   1.000
_cell.length_b   1.000
_cell.length_c   1.000
_cell.angle_alpha   90.00
_cell.angle_beta   90.00
_cell.angle_gamma   90.00
#
_symmetry.space_group_name_H-M   'P 1'
#
loop_
_entity.id
_entity.type
_entity.pdbx_description
1 polymer ?
#
loop_
_entity_poly.entity_id
_entity_poly.type
_entity_poly.pdbx_seq_one_letter_code
_entity_poly.pdbx_strand_id
1 'polypeptide(L)'
;MEEKLKEYEKLKQELKKSLQEKTQLEDEYDKLLQEVYNKETEYLSNSTGSKGTFSGNIVKGFDGFAKPHGHDSNGAFHNSDRIFSLSSAIYIKQQESQNHNHGQD
;
A
#
# COMPACT_ATOMS: atom_id res chain seq x y z
N MET A 1 -22.18 46.07 4.13
CA MET A 1 -20.74 45.88 4.41
C MET A 1 -20.51 44.81 5.48
N GLU A 2 -21.30 44.81 6.54
CA GLU A 2 -21.20 43.86 7.66
C GLU A 2 -21.48 42.39 7.27
N GLU A 3 -22.45 42.12 6.38
CA GLU A 3 -22.69 40.76 5.86
C GLU A 3 -21.48 40.17 5.13
N LYS A 4 -20.79 40.97 4.31
CA LYS A 4 -19.58 40.52 3.59
C LYS A 4 -18.44 40.18 4.55
N LEU A 5 -18.32 40.93 5.65
CA LEU A 5 -17.32 40.65 6.68
C LEU A 5 -17.64 39.36 7.44
N LYS A 6 -18.92 39.13 7.74
CA LYS A 6 -19.39 37.90 8.39
C LYS A 6 -19.18 36.67 7.51
N GLU A 7 -19.46 36.80 6.21
CA GLU A 7 -19.20 35.75 5.22
C GLU A 7 -17.70 35.44 5.10
N TYR A 8 -16.86 36.47 5.02
CA TYR A 8 -15.40 36.31 5.00
C TYR A 8 -14.88 35.54 6.23
N GLU A 9 -15.31 35.91 7.43
CA GLU A 9 -14.87 35.23 8.65
C GLU A 9 -15.37 33.78 8.71
N LYS A 10 -16.60 33.51 8.22
CA LYS A 10 -17.11 32.14 8.07
C LYS A 10 -16.23 31.32 7.12
N LEU A 11 -15.95 31.82 5.91
CA LEU A 11 -15.13 31.13 4.93
C LEU A 11 -13.70 30.88 5.46
N LYS A 12 -13.15 31.83 6.20
CA LYS A 12 -11.83 31.69 6.83
C LYS A 12 -11.80 30.58 7.88
N GLN A 13 -12.86 30.43 8.67
CA GLN A 13 -12.98 29.33 9.63
C GLN A 13 -13.15 27.99 8.93
N GLU A 14 -13.96 27.94 7.88
CA GLU A 14 -14.17 26.73 7.07
C GLU A 14 -12.89 26.27 6.38
N LEU A 15 -12.11 27.21 5.82
CA LEU A 15 -10.81 26.93 5.22
C LEU A 15 -9.83 26.37 6.25
N LYS A 16 -9.76 26.95 7.45
CA LYS A 16 -8.89 26.42 8.52
C LYS A 16 -9.26 24.98 8.89
N LYS A 17 -10.56 24.70 9.01
CA LYS A 17 -11.04 23.35 9.28
C LYS A 17 -10.69 22.39 8.15
N SER A 18 -10.92 22.78 6.90
CA SER A 18 -10.61 21.96 5.72
C SER A 18 -9.11 21.67 5.59
N LEU A 19 -8.25 22.64 5.89
CA LEU A 19 -6.80 22.43 5.91
C LEU A 19 -6.38 21.43 7.00
N GLN A 20 -6.96 21.53 8.20
CA GLN A 20 -6.69 20.57 9.26
C GLN A 20 -7.16 19.16 8.91
N GLU A 21 -8.36 19.03 8.33
CA GLU A 21 -8.90 17.75 7.87
C GLU A 21 -8.04 17.15 6.77
N LYS A 22 -7.59 17.97 5.80
CA LYS A 22 -6.65 17.54 4.77
C LYS A 22 -5.39 16.93 5.38
N THR A 23 -4.75 17.62 6.32
CA THR A 23 -3.52 17.12 6.96
C THR A 23 -3.76 15.81 7.71
N GLN A 24 -4.91 15.66 8.39
CA GLN A 24 -5.26 14.41 9.07
C GLN A 24 -5.44 13.26 8.09
N LEU A 25 -6.12 13.49 6.96
CA LEU A 25 -6.31 12.49 5.92
C LEU A 25 -5.00 12.09 5.24
N GLU A 26 -4.08 13.04 5.04
CA GLU A 26 -2.73 12.76 4.54
C GLU A 26 -1.95 11.85 5.51
N ASP A 27 -1.98 12.16 6.81
CA ASP A 27 -1.33 11.33 7.85
C ASP A 27 -1.93 9.92 7.95
N GLU A 28 -3.26 9.80 7.84
CA GLU A 28 -3.95 8.51 7.85
C GLU A 28 -3.65 7.69 6.60
N TYR A 29 -3.60 8.35 5.45
CA TYR A 29 -3.26 7.72 4.18
C TYR A 29 -1.84 7.13 4.21
N ASP A 30 -0.86 7.87 4.72
CA ASP A 30 0.52 7.39 4.85
C ASP A 30 0.63 6.18 5.78
N LYS A 31 -0.11 6.18 6.90
CA LYS A 31 -0.17 5.03 7.81
C LYS A 31 -0.77 3.80 7.12
N LEU A 32 -1.85 3.99 6.36
CA LEU A 32 -2.51 2.89 5.66
C LEU A 32 -1.62 2.27 4.59
N LEU A 33 -0.87 3.09 3.84
CA LEU A 33 0.10 2.57 2.86
C LEU A 33 1.18 1.71 3.53
N GLN A 34 1.71 2.14 4.67
CA GLN A 34 2.67 1.34 5.43
C GLN A 34 2.03 0.04 5.96
N GLU A 35 0.79 0.11 6.46
CA GLU A 35 0.07 -1.07 6.92
C GLU A 35 -0.14 -2.09 5.81
N VAL A 36 -0.57 -1.66 4.62
CA VAL A 36 -0.72 -2.52 3.44
C VAL A 36 0.58 -3.24 3.11
N TYR A 37 1.70 -2.50 3.02
CA TYR A 37 3.01 -3.09 2.74
C TYR A 37 3.44 -4.11 3.80
N ASN A 38 3.20 -3.81 5.08
CA ASN A 38 3.50 -4.71 6.20
C ASN A 38 2.66 -5.98 6.13
N LYS A 39 1.35 -5.86 5.83
CA LYS A 39 0.43 -7.00 5.68
C LYS A 39 0.74 -7.87 4.48
N GLU A 40 1.13 -7.27 3.35
CA GLU A 40 1.62 -8.03 2.20
C GLU A 40 2.85 -8.85 2.58
N THR A 41 3.78 -8.28 3.36
CA THR A 41 4.95 -9.02 3.85
C THR A 41 4.49 -10.15 4.78
N GLU A 42 3.71 -9.84 5.81
CA GLU A 42 3.23 -10.81 6.81
C GLU A 42 2.52 -12.02 6.18
N TYR A 43 1.63 -11.79 5.20
CA TYR A 43 0.82 -12.83 4.61
C TYR A 43 1.48 -13.52 3.42
N LEU A 44 2.14 -12.78 2.53
CA LEU A 44 2.63 -13.34 1.27
C LEU A 44 4.05 -13.90 1.39
N SER A 45 4.91 -13.37 2.29
CA SER A 45 6.25 -13.94 2.49
C SER A 45 6.18 -15.29 3.20
N ASN A 46 5.29 -15.43 4.19
CA ASN A 46 5.19 -16.62 5.04
C ASN A 46 4.46 -17.79 4.38
N SER A 47 3.68 -17.54 3.32
CA SER A 47 3.05 -18.61 2.52
C SER A 47 4.05 -19.44 1.69
N THR A 48 5.33 -19.06 1.65
CA THR A 48 6.28 -19.57 0.64
C THR A 48 7.32 -20.57 1.13
N GLY A 49 7.29 -21.00 2.39
CA GLY A 49 8.21 -22.08 2.80
C GLY A 49 8.25 -22.42 4.27
N SER A 50 7.45 -23.41 4.68
CA SER A 50 7.85 -24.43 5.66
C SER A 50 6.75 -25.48 5.76
N LYS A 51 7.11 -26.74 5.47
CA LYS A 51 6.37 -27.99 5.78
C LYS A 51 4.90 -27.81 6.18
N GLY A 52 3.99 -27.99 5.21
CA GLY A 52 2.59 -28.36 5.49
C GLY A 52 1.54 -27.27 5.40
N THR A 53 1.89 -26.02 5.11
CA THR A 53 0.92 -24.90 5.10
C THR A 53 0.64 -24.42 3.67
N PHE A 54 -0.57 -24.71 3.18
CA PHE A 54 -1.35 -24.00 2.15
C PHE A 54 -0.55 -23.31 1.01
N SER A 55 -0.38 -24.01 -0.11
CA SER A 55 0.37 -23.55 -1.29
C SER A 55 -0.42 -22.63 -2.24
N GLY A 56 -1.14 -21.64 -1.71
CA GLY A 56 -1.94 -20.73 -2.53
C GLY A 56 -2.18 -19.39 -1.86
N ASN A 57 -2.17 -18.31 -2.64
CA ASN A 57 -2.48 -16.96 -2.18
C ASN A 57 -3.18 -16.18 -3.29
N ILE A 58 -3.72 -15.00 -2.97
CA ILE A 58 -4.47 -14.17 -3.92
C ILE A 58 -3.64 -13.73 -5.14
N VAL A 59 -2.31 -13.71 -5.02
CA VAL A 59 -1.40 -13.28 -6.09
C VAL A 59 -1.07 -14.42 -7.05
N LYS A 60 -0.81 -15.62 -6.52
CA LYS A 60 -0.36 -16.80 -7.28
C LYS A 60 -1.48 -17.79 -7.59
N GLY A 61 -2.68 -17.55 -7.06
CA GLY A 61 -3.82 -18.43 -7.20
C GLY A 61 -3.86 -19.55 -6.15
N PHE A 62 -4.98 -20.28 -6.18
CA PHE A 62 -5.34 -21.30 -5.20
C PHE A 62 -5.48 -22.71 -5.82
N ASP A 63 -5.03 -22.91 -7.07
CA ASP A 63 -5.20 -24.19 -7.80
C ASP A 63 -4.46 -25.38 -7.14
N GLY A 64 -3.49 -25.10 -6.27
CA GLY A 64 -2.81 -26.10 -5.44
C GLY A 64 -3.71 -26.82 -4.43
N PHE A 65 -4.96 -26.38 -4.21
CA PHE A 65 -5.91 -27.08 -3.33
C PHE A 65 -6.37 -28.43 -3.88
N ALA A 66 -6.42 -28.60 -5.21
CA ALA A 66 -7.08 -29.74 -5.83
C ALA A 66 -6.11 -30.81 -6.35
N LYS A 67 -4.80 -30.54 -6.44
CA LYS A 67 -3.83 -31.46 -7.06
C LYS A 67 -2.71 -31.85 -6.09
N PRO A 68 -2.60 -33.14 -5.71
CA PRO A 68 -1.40 -33.62 -5.05
C PRO A 68 -0.27 -33.61 -6.08
N HIS A 69 0.73 -32.78 -5.86
CA HIS A 69 2.02 -32.78 -6.59
C HIS A 69 1.99 -32.09 -7.97
N GLY A 70 1.88 -30.76 -7.96
CA GLY A 70 2.37 -29.91 -9.04
C GLY A 70 3.62 -29.17 -8.56
N HIS A 71 4.77 -29.53 -9.12
CA HIS A 71 6.08 -28.91 -8.83
C HIS A 71 6.13 -27.52 -9.48
N ASP A 72 5.50 -26.51 -8.89
CA ASP A 72 5.62 -25.14 -9.38
C ASP A 72 6.76 -24.41 -8.67
N SER A 73 7.79 -24.09 -9.46
CA SER A 73 9.11 -23.63 -9.02
C SER A 73 9.19 -22.12 -8.77
N ASN A 74 8.06 -21.40 -8.77
CA ASN A 74 8.00 -19.94 -8.54
C ASN A 74 7.58 -19.55 -7.12
N GLY A 75 7.93 -20.37 -6.13
CA GLY A 75 7.48 -20.26 -4.75
C GLY A 75 7.85 -18.94 -4.07
N ALA A 76 9.01 -18.35 -4.34
CA ALA A 76 9.47 -17.18 -3.60
C ALA A 76 8.60 -15.93 -3.82
N PHE A 77 8.26 -15.24 -2.74
CA PHE A 77 7.58 -13.96 -2.77
C PHE A 77 8.55 -12.86 -3.22
N HIS A 78 8.18 -12.11 -4.25
CA HIS A 78 8.98 -11.00 -4.79
C HIS A 78 8.26 -9.67 -4.62
N ASN A 79 8.99 -8.55 -4.70
CA ASN A 79 8.37 -7.22 -4.65
C ASN A 79 7.39 -6.96 -5.82
N SER A 80 7.53 -7.65 -6.94
CA SER A 80 6.55 -7.64 -8.03
C SER A 80 5.20 -8.26 -7.65
N ASP A 81 5.17 -9.09 -6.61
CA ASP A 81 3.96 -9.76 -6.11
C ASP A 81 3.15 -8.86 -5.16
N ARG A 82 3.67 -7.67 -4.82
CA ARG A 82 3.02 -6.69 -3.93
C ARG A 82 1.95 -5.87 -4.65
N ILE A 83 0.98 -6.57 -5.23
CA ILE A 83 -0.04 -5.97 -6.12
C ILE A 83 -0.89 -4.89 -5.43
N PHE A 84 -1.04 -4.93 -4.10
CA PHE A 84 -1.79 -3.92 -3.36
C PHE A 84 -0.94 -2.66 -3.18
N SER A 85 0.33 -2.78 -2.79
CA SER A 85 1.23 -1.62 -2.74
C SER A 85 1.44 -1.01 -4.13
N LEU A 86 1.63 -1.84 -5.16
CA LEU A 86 1.81 -1.42 -6.55
C LEU A 86 0.55 -0.77 -7.16
N SER A 87 -0.62 -0.88 -6.52
CA SER A 87 -1.81 -0.14 -6.96
C SER A 87 -1.73 1.37 -6.66
N SER A 88 -0.79 1.80 -5.81
CA SER A 88 -0.57 3.21 -5.48
C SER A 88 0.56 3.83 -6.30
N ALA A 89 0.24 4.88 -7.07
CA ALA A 89 1.24 5.64 -7.82
C ALA A 89 2.27 6.35 -6.91
N ILE A 90 1.87 6.70 -5.68
CA ILE A 90 2.77 7.30 -4.69
C ILE A 90 3.83 6.28 -4.26
N TYR A 91 3.42 5.04 -4.02
CA TYR A 91 4.33 3.94 -3.70
C TYR A 91 5.32 3.66 -4.84
N ILE A 92 4.83 3.56 -6.09
CA ILE A 92 5.68 3.36 -7.26
C ILE A 92 6.73 4.46 -7.37
N LYS A 93 6.33 5.73 -7.26
CA LYS A 93 7.24 6.87 -7.32
C LYS A 93 8.29 6.83 -6.20
N GLN A 94 7.91 6.44 -4.99
CA GLN A 94 8.84 6.28 -3.86
C GLN A 94 9.87 5.18 -4.15
N GLN A 95 9.43 4.04 -4.68
CA GLN A 95 10.30 2.93 -5.05
C GLN A 95 11.27 3.29 -6.18
N GLU A 96 10.80 3.99 -7.22
CA GLU A 96 11.65 4.47 -8.33
C GLU A 96 12.71 5.47 -7.85
N SER A 97 12.34 6.35 -6.92
CA SER A 97 13.26 7.33 -6.31
C SER A 97 14.36 6.65 -5.50
N GLN A 98 14.03 5.58 -4.76
CA GLN A 98 15.01 4.79 -4.02
C GLN A 98 15.96 3.99 -4.93
N ASN A 99 15.43 3.45 -6.03
CA ASN A 99 16.23 2.72 -7.03
C ASN A 99 17.17 3.65 -7.80
N HIS A 100 16.75 4.88 -8.15
CA HIS A 100 17.62 5.86 -8.83
C HIS A 100 18.83 6.28 -7.97
N ASN A 101 18.66 6.37 -6.65
CA ASN A 101 19.77 6.72 -5.76
C ASN A 101 20.81 5.60 -5.60
N HIS A 102 20.49 4.34 -5.91
CA HIS A 102 21.44 3.22 -5.80
C HIS A 102 22.23 2.93 -7.10
N GLY A 103 21.94 3.65 -8.19
CA GLY A 103 22.59 3.46 -9.50
C GLY A 103 23.71 4.46 -9.83
N GLN A 104 24.16 5.28 -8.87
CA GLN A 104 25.17 6.33 -9.07
C GLN A 104 26.50 6.10 -8.36
N ASP A 105 26.72 4.95 -7.72
CA ASP A 105 28.01 4.56 -7.11
C ASP A 105 28.76 3.52 -7.96
#